data_AF-A0A9P2LKB7-F1
#
_entry.id   AF-A0A9P2LKB7-F1
#
_cell.length_a   1.000
_cell.length_b   1.000
_cell.length_c   1.000
_cell.angle_alpha   90.00
_cell.angle_beta   90.00
_cell.angle_gamma   90.00
#
_symmetry.space_group_name_H-M   'P 1'
#
loop_
_entity.id
_entity.type
_entity.pdbx_description
1 polymer ?
#
loop_
_entity_poly.entity_id
_entity_poly.type
_entity_poly.pdbx_seq_one_letter_code
_entity_poly.pdbx_strand_id
1 'polypeptide(L)'
;MKKINVKSTTTKQKQGYIAGGLFNEADISQRLKEGKLLRENTNIDFYNPIEAPCNDKSKLPTDQDIFNMDAQKVLQSHTVIADISTRDEGVMAELGIAWTCNFIHHLAEQGYTLEDILKYIPKKQTYANLPDIRKGSAHNYKGNYIPVGFNQFIIGMIRQMGDVYDGFNDILKDLKKNNK
;
A
#
# COMPACT_ATOMS: atom_id res chain seq x y z
N MET A 1 -0.83 -1.01 -13.57
CA MET A 1 -0.01 0.21 -13.35
C MET A 1 -0.04 1.16 -14.54
N LYS A 2 -0.25 2.46 -14.28
CA LYS A 2 -0.04 3.54 -15.27
C LYS A 2 1.45 3.62 -15.63
N LYS A 3 1.80 4.14 -16.81
CA LYS A 3 3.20 4.39 -17.20
C LYS A 3 3.86 5.32 -16.17
N ILE A 4 4.94 4.84 -15.53
CA ILE A 4 5.73 5.65 -14.59
C ILE A 4 6.77 6.43 -15.40
N ASN A 5 6.81 7.74 -15.21
CA ASN A 5 7.87 8.58 -15.78
C ASN A 5 9.03 8.64 -14.79
N VAL A 6 10.13 7.95 -15.10
CA VAL A 6 11.33 7.85 -14.25
C VAL A 6 12.22 9.10 -14.33
N LYS A 7 11.87 10.10 -15.16
CA LYS A 7 12.66 11.34 -15.24
C LYS A 7 12.72 12.01 -13.87
N SER A 8 13.95 12.10 -13.37
CA SER A 8 14.34 12.42 -12.01
C SER A 8 13.58 13.58 -11.39
N THR A 9 12.89 13.34 -10.29
CA THR A 9 12.68 14.37 -9.28
C THR A 9 14.04 14.71 -8.67
N THR A 10 14.76 15.64 -9.29
CA THR A 10 15.87 16.36 -8.65
C THR A 10 15.28 17.37 -7.66
N THR A 11 14.54 16.90 -6.66
CA THR A 11 14.27 17.69 -5.47
C THR A 11 15.49 17.54 -4.57
N LYS A 12 16.21 18.64 -4.31
CA LYS A 12 17.31 18.65 -3.31
C LYS A 12 16.85 18.20 -1.92
N GLN A 13 15.54 18.32 -1.65
CA GLN A 13 14.93 17.92 -0.40
C GLN A 13 14.58 16.43 -0.41
N LYS A 14 15.03 15.71 0.62
CA LYS A 14 14.64 14.32 0.85
C LYS A 14 13.14 14.24 1.13
N GLN A 15 12.52 13.18 0.65
CA GLN A 15 11.10 12.90 0.83
C GLN A 15 10.92 11.91 2.00
N GLY A 16 9.90 12.10 2.82
CA GLY A 16 9.56 11.21 3.93
C GLY A 16 8.12 10.70 3.83
N TYR A 17 7.83 9.58 4.46
CA TYR A 17 6.49 8.98 4.53
C TYR A 17 6.14 8.63 5.97
N ILE A 18 4.91 8.93 6.38
CA ILE A 18 4.37 8.57 7.71
C ILE A 18 3.36 7.44 7.52
N ALA A 19 3.74 6.24 7.96
CA ALA A 19 2.91 5.05 8.00
C ALA A 19 2.26 4.92 9.39
N GLY A 20 0.93 4.88 9.46
CA GLY A 20 0.24 4.68 10.73
C GLY A 20 -1.27 4.61 10.56
N GLY A 21 -1.95 4.10 11.60
CA GLY A 21 -3.41 4.12 11.67
C GLY A 21 -3.97 5.53 11.50
N LEU A 22 -5.12 5.64 10.86
CA LEU A 22 -5.80 6.90 10.52
C LEU A 22 -7.33 6.82 10.60
N PHE A 23 -7.85 5.83 11.34
CA PHE A 23 -9.28 5.49 11.32
C PHE A 23 -10.08 6.06 12.50
N ASN A 24 -9.41 6.42 13.59
CA ASN A 24 -10.04 6.98 14.78
C ASN A 24 -9.43 8.34 15.16
N GLU A 25 -10.08 9.06 16.08
CA GLU A 25 -9.68 10.42 16.46
C GLU A 25 -8.29 10.49 17.09
N ALA A 26 -7.90 9.46 17.86
CA ALA A 26 -6.57 9.40 18.49
C ALA A 26 -5.48 9.20 17.45
N ASP A 27 -5.69 8.26 16.53
CA ASP A 27 -4.82 8.01 15.38
C ASP A 27 -4.65 9.28 14.55
N ILE A 28 -5.75 9.90 14.12
CA ILE A 28 -5.73 11.12 13.29
C ILE A 28 -4.96 12.24 14.01
N SER A 29 -5.29 12.49 15.28
CA SER A 29 -4.62 13.54 16.07
C SER A 29 -3.12 13.27 16.20
N GLN A 30 -2.74 12.01 16.41
CA GLN A 30 -1.35 11.60 16.52
C GLN A 30 -0.61 11.76 15.19
N ARG A 31 -1.19 11.32 14.05
CA ARG A 31 -0.60 11.49 12.72
C ARG A 31 -0.37 12.96 12.37
N LEU A 32 -1.34 13.84 12.66
CA LEU A 32 -1.21 15.27 12.42
C LEU A 32 -0.11 15.90 13.28
N LYS A 33 -0.03 15.50 14.56
CA LYS A 33 1.03 15.94 15.48
C LYS A 33 2.42 15.50 15.00
N GLU A 34 2.58 14.24 14.62
CA GLU A 34 3.83 13.70 14.10
C GLU A 34 4.26 14.42 12.81
N GLY A 35 3.35 14.61 11.86
CA GLY A 35 3.62 15.35 10.63
C GLY A 35 4.09 16.77 10.90
N LYS A 36 3.44 17.48 11.84
CA LYS A 36 3.88 18.81 12.28
C LYS A 36 5.29 18.78 12.87
N LEU A 37 5.55 17.91 13.85
CA LEU A 37 6.85 17.82 14.52
C LEU A 37 7.98 17.47 13.53
N LEU A 38 7.74 16.55 12.61
CA LEU A 38 8.73 16.16 11.60
C LEU A 38 9.07 17.32 10.66
N ARG A 39 8.07 18.09 10.22
CA ARG A 39 8.28 19.27 9.36
C ARG A 39 8.96 20.44 10.08
N GLU A 40 8.68 20.62 11.38
CA GLU A 40 9.30 21.67 12.18
C GLU A 40 10.75 21.37 12.58
N ASN A 41 11.12 20.09 12.68
CA ASN A 41 12.40 19.65 13.24
C ASN A 41 13.33 18.96 12.24
N THR A 42 12.94 18.83 10.97
CA THR A 42 13.76 18.21 9.93
C THR A 42 13.68 18.97 8.61
N ASN A 43 14.67 18.78 7.73
CA ASN A 43 14.64 19.28 6.35
C ASN A 43 14.09 18.23 5.36
N ILE A 44 13.23 17.31 5.83
CA ILE A 44 12.61 16.26 5.02
C ILE A 44 11.16 16.68 4.73
N ASP A 45 10.75 16.56 3.47
CA ASP A 45 9.38 16.79 3.05
C ASP A 45 8.54 15.54 3.32
N PHE A 46 7.88 15.52 4.48
CA PHE A 46 7.09 14.37 4.93
C PHE A 46 5.66 14.40 4.36
N TYR A 47 5.33 13.34 3.63
CA TYR A 47 3.98 13.00 3.24
C TYR A 47 3.26 12.29 4.38
N ASN A 48 2.04 12.75 4.68
CA ASN A 48 1.16 12.16 5.66
C ASN A 48 -0.15 11.71 4.99
N PRO A 49 -0.46 10.40 4.95
CA PRO A 49 -1.66 9.89 4.27
C PRO A 49 -2.94 10.57 4.74
N ILE A 50 -3.09 10.93 6.03
CA ILE A 50 -4.31 11.60 6.53
C ILE A 50 -4.60 12.94 5.83
N GLU A 51 -3.57 13.62 5.33
CA GLU A 51 -3.67 14.90 4.62
C GLU A 51 -3.96 14.71 3.11
N ALA A 52 -4.10 13.46 2.65
CA ALA A 52 -4.20 13.13 1.23
C ALA A 52 -5.61 13.31 0.65
N PRO A 53 -5.74 13.70 -0.64
CA PRO A 53 -7.04 13.91 -1.29
C PRO A 53 -7.96 12.68 -1.32
N CYS A 54 -7.42 11.45 -1.29
CA CYS A 54 -8.23 10.23 -1.31
C CYS A 54 -8.98 10.00 0.00
N ASN A 55 -8.58 10.64 1.11
CA ASN A 55 -9.30 10.55 2.37
C ASN A 55 -10.58 11.40 2.40
N ASP A 56 -10.84 12.16 1.34
CA ASP A 56 -12.16 12.74 1.08
C ASP A 56 -13.15 11.65 0.66
N LYS A 57 -13.84 11.08 1.66
CA LYS A 57 -14.78 9.97 1.49
C LYS A 57 -15.98 10.32 0.58
N SER A 58 -16.23 11.59 0.29
CA SER A 58 -17.28 11.99 -0.66
C SER A 58 -16.95 11.60 -2.11
N LYS A 59 -15.67 11.37 -2.42
CA LYS A 59 -15.19 11.07 -3.78
C LYS A 59 -15.20 9.58 -4.12
N LEU A 60 -15.50 8.71 -3.15
CA LEU A 60 -15.56 7.24 -3.31
C LEU A 60 -14.36 6.69 -4.11
N PRO A 61 -13.12 6.92 -3.67
CA PRO A 61 -11.93 6.45 -4.39
C PRO A 61 -11.95 4.93 -4.51
N THR A 62 -11.46 4.41 -5.64
CA THR A 62 -11.32 2.96 -5.83
C THR A 62 -10.15 2.42 -5.01
N ASP A 63 -10.12 1.11 -4.78
CA ASP A 63 -8.96 0.42 -4.17
C ASP A 63 -7.66 0.71 -4.93
N GLN A 64 -7.75 0.85 -6.25
CA GLN A 64 -6.61 1.21 -7.10
C GLN A 64 -6.16 2.67 -6.89
N ASP A 65 -7.09 3.60 -6.69
CA ASP A 65 -6.74 5.00 -6.42
C ASP A 65 -6.03 5.13 -5.07
N ILE A 66 -6.56 4.46 -4.05
CA ILE A 66 -5.99 4.42 -2.70
C ILE A 66 -4.59 3.81 -2.75
N PHE A 67 -4.46 2.59 -3.28
CA PHE A 67 -3.16 1.90 -3.33
C PHE A 67 -2.11 2.67 -4.13
N ASN A 68 -2.44 3.12 -5.35
CA ASN A 68 -1.45 3.75 -6.21
C ASN A 68 -0.93 5.06 -5.62
N MET A 69 -1.77 5.83 -4.93
CA MET A 69 -1.36 7.10 -4.33
C MET A 69 -0.37 6.89 -3.19
N ASP A 70 -0.71 6.03 -2.23
CA ASP A 70 0.10 5.81 -1.04
C ASP A 70 1.36 5.00 -1.38
N ALA A 71 1.25 3.94 -2.19
CA ALA A 71 2.40 3.13 -2.61
C ALA A 71 3.42 3.97 -3.39
N GLN A 72 2.98 4.91 -4.24
CA GLN A 72 3.89 5.81 -4.93
C GLN A 72 4.68 6.69 -3.95
N LYS A 73 4.03 7.17 -2.88
CA LYS A 73 4.68 7.99 -1.86
C LYS A 73 5.68 7.19 -1.03
N VAL A 74 5.38 5.93 -0.71
CA VAL A 74 6.35 5.02 -0.09
C VAL A 74 7.56 4.80 -1.02
N LEU A 75 7.33 4.44 -2.28
CA LEU A 75 8.37 4.17 -3.28
C LEU A 75 9.30 5.36 -3.53
N GLN A 76 8.78 6.60 -3.44
CA GLN A 76 9.53 7.84 -3.67
C GLN A 76 10.18 8.40 -2.40
N SER A 77 9.82 7.88 -1.23
CA SER A 77 10.35 8.34 0.05
C SER A 77 11.78 7.84 0.28
N HIS A 78 12.56 8.65 0.99
CA HIS A 78 13.90 8.30 1.47
C HIS A 78 13.87 7.83 2.93
N THR A 79 12.77 8.11 3.64
CA THR A 79 12.62 7.83 5.06
C THR A 79 11.16 7.49 5.34
N VAL A 80 10.94 6.34 5.98
CA VAL A 80 9.61 5.89 6.41
C VAL A 80 9.59 5.90 7.94
N ILE A 81 8.62 6.59 8.52
CA ILE A 81 8.31 6.54 9.95
C ILE A 81 7.05 5.70 10.09
N ALA A 82 7.09 4.64 10.89
CA ALA A 82 5.98 3.69 11.01
C ALA A 82 5.52 3.49 12.46
N ASP A 83 4.23 3.69 12.70
CA ASP A 83 3.56 3.28 13.93
C ASP A 83 3.09 1.83 13.80
N ILE A 84 3.84 0.91 14.42
CA ILE A 84 3.58 -0.53 14.37
C ILE A 84 2.70 -1.04 15.53
N SER A 85 2.26 -0.14 16.42
CA SER A 85 1.56 -0.53 17.66
C SER A 85 0.15 -1.09 17.42
N THR A 86 -0.51 -0.63 16.35
CA THR A 86 -1.92 -0.94 16.05
C THR A 86 -2.14 -2.19 15.21
N ARG A 87 -1.06 -2.84 14.74
CA ARG A 87 -1.09 -3.95 13.77
C ARG A 87 -1.88 -3.62 12.50
N ASP A 88 -1.85 -2.36 12.09
CA ASP A 88 -2.50 -1.93 10.86
C ASP A 88 -1.95 -2.68 9.64
N GLU A 89 -2.83 -3.31 8.87
CA GLU A 89 -2.45 -4.12 7.73
C GLU A 89 -1.83 -3.29 6.60
N GLY A 90 -2.27 -2.04 6.42
CA GLY A 90 -1.70 -1.08 5.48
C GLY A 90 -0.25 -0.77 5.83
N VAL A 91 0.03 -0.43 7.09
CA VAL A 91 1.39 -0.18 7.60
C VAL A 91 2.33 -1.36 7.36
N MET A 92 1.86 -2.60 7.59
CA MET A 92 2.68 -3.78 7.34
C MET A 92 3.00 -3.96 5.85
N ALA A 93 2.06 -3.66 4.96
CA ALA A 93 2.29 -3.68 3.51
C ALA A 93 3.27 -2.58 3.06
N GLU A 94 3.15 -1.37 3.62
CA GLU A 94 4.07 -0.26 3.35
C GLU A 94 5.51 -0.60 3.78
N LEU A 95 5.69 -1.21 4.96
CA LEU A 95 6.99 -1.71 5.42
C LEU A 95 7.54 -2.81 4.50
N GLY A 96 6.68 -3.69 3.98
CA GLY A 96 7.06 -4.70 2.99
C GLY A 96 7.57 -4.09 1.68
N ILE A 97 6.94 -3.01 1.21
CA ILE A 97 7.40 -2.24 0.05
C ILE A 97 8.76 -1.61 0.35
N ALA A 98 8.92 -0.93 1.49
CA ALA A 98 10.17 -0.28 1.88
C ALA A 98 11.33 -1.28 1.99
N TRP A 99 11.10 -2.44 2.62
CA TRP A 99 12.08 -3.51 2.68
C TRP A 99 12.48 -4.02 1.30
N THR A 100 11.50 -4.23 0.40
CA THR A 100 11.76 -4.71 -0.97
C THR A 100 12.62 -3.71 -1.75
N CYS A 101 12.37 -2.41 -1.61
CA CYS A 101 13.23 -1.37 -2.19
C CYS A 101 14.68 -1.51 -1.70
N ASN A 102 14.88 -1.58 -0.38
CA ASN A 102 16.22 -1.72 0.21
C ASN A 102 16.90 -3.02 -0.20
N PHE A 103 16.15 -4.11 -0.35
CA PHE A 103 16.68 -5.38 -0.82
C PHE A 103 17.19 -5.29 -2.26
N ILE A 104 16.45 -4.61 -3.15
CA ILE A 104 16.90 -4.36 -4.53
C ILE A 104 18.17 -3.49 -4.55
N HIS A 105 18.22 -2.44 -3.71
CA HIS A 105 19.43 -1.62 -3.54
C HIS A 105 20.62 -2.46 -3.07
N HIS A 106 20.43 -3.31 -2.07
CA HIS A 106 21.48 -4.19 -1.55
C HIS A 106 22.06 -5.12 -2.63
N LEU A 107 21.22 -5.69 -3.49
CA LEU A 107 21.69 -6.51 -4.62
C LEU A 107 22.46 -5.66 -5.64
N ALA A 108 21.97 -4.46 -5.96
CA ALA A 108 22.66 -3.55 -6.88
C ALA A 108 24.04 -3.11 -6.34
N GLU A 109 24.15 -2.83 -5.04
CA GLU A 109 25.41 -2.50 -4.35
C GLU A 109 26.43 -3.64 -4.37
N GLN A 110 25.96 -4.89 -4.43
CA GLN A 110 26.81 -6.08 -4.61
C GLN A 110 27.27 -6.27 -6.06
N GLY A 111 26.85 -5.41 -6.99
CA GLY A 111 27.24 -5.46 -8.39
C GLY A 111 26.36 -6.36 -9.27
N TYR A 112 25.23 -6.87 -8.76
CA TYR A 112 24.28 -7.60 -9.58
C TYR A 112 23.60 -6.68 -10.60
N THR A 113 23.48 -7.16 -11.82
CA THR A 113 22.76 -6.43 -12.87
C THR A 113 21.25 -6.49 -12.62
N LEU A 114 20.49 -5.60 -13.26
CA LEU A 114 19.03 -5.69 -13.23
C LEU A 114 18.53 -7.06 -13.74
N GLU A 115 19.21 -7.65 -14.73
CA GLU A 115 18.87 -8.97 -15.24
C GLU A 115 19.05 -10.07 -14.18
N ASP A 116 20.16 -10.04 -13.44
CA ASP A 116 20.42 -10.96 -12.32
C ASP A 116 19.34 -10.84 -11.23
N ILE A 117 18.99 -9.60 -10.87
CA ILE A 117 17.98 -9.30 -9.84
C ILE A 117 16.60 -9.82 -10.27
N LEU A 118 16.19 -9.59 -11.52
CA LEU A 118 14.90 -10.06 -12.02
C LEU A 118 14.82 -11.58 -12.15
N LYS A 119 15.96 -12.25 -12.38
CA LYS A 119 16.05 -13.71 -12.34
C LYS A 119 15.96 -14.25 -10.91
N TYR A 120 16.58 -13.58 -9.95
CA TYR A 120 16.54 -13.95 -8.53
C TYR A 120 15.18 -13.66 -7.88
N ILE A 121 14.54 -12.55 -8.26
CA ILE A 121 13.23 -12.11 -7.76
C ILE A 121 12.18 -12.29 -8.86
N PRO A 122 11.61 -13.49 -9.04
CA PRO A 122 10.61 -13.70 -10.07
C PRO A 122 9.37 -12.87 -9.80
N LYS A 123 8.76 -12.39 -10.90
CA LYS A 123 7.44 -11.74 -10.87
C LYS A 123 6.43 -12.74 -10.29
N LYS A 124 5.68 -12.29 -9.28
CA LYS A 124 4.67 -13.11 -8.61
C LYS A 124 3.30 -12.83 -9.21
N GLN A 125 2.55 -13.90 -9.46
CA GLN A 125 1.12 -13.85 -9.71
C GLN A 125 0.41 -14.18 -8.41
N THR A 126 -0.46 -13.28 -7.94
CA THR A 126 -1.11 -13.41 -6.63
C THR A 126 -2.55 -13.88 -6.78
N TYR A 127 -2.94 -14.82 -5.92
CA TYR A 127 -4.29 -15.34 -5.81
C TYR A 127 -4.78 -15.17 -4.37
N ALA A 128 -5.62 -14.17 -4.12
CA ALA A 128 -6.12 -13.92 -2.76
C ALA A 128 -7.51 -14.54 -2.59
N ASN A 129 -7.69 -15.36 -1.57
CA ASN A 129 -8.99 -15.90 -1.21
C ASN A 129 -9.67 -15.01 -0.17
N LEU A 130 -10.85 -14.48 -0.48
CA LEU A 130 -11.64 -13.63 0.39
C LEU A 130 -13.07 -14.19 0.55
N PRO A 131 -13.28 -15.32 1.25
CA PRO A 131 -14.56 -16.03 1.24
C PRO A 131 -15.59 -15.46 2.23
N ASP A 132 -15.53 -14.16 2.56
CA ASP A 132 -16.47 -13.55 3.49
C ASP A 132 -17.87 -13.47 2.86
N ILE A 133 -18.77 -14.33 3.34
CA ILE A 133 -20.16 -14.45 2.87
C ILE A 133 -20.97 -13.17 3.05
N ARG A 134 -20.53 -12.25 3.92
CA ARG A 134 -21.27 -11.01 4.22
C ARG A 134 -21.11 -9.96 3.13
N LYS A 135 -20.08 -10.05 2.29
CA LYS A 135 -19.77 -9.05 1.23
C LYS A 135 -20.97 -8.79 0.32
N GLY A 136 -21.64 -9.84 -0.15
CA GLY A 136 -22.79 -9.73 -1.05
C GLY A 136 -23.99 -9.02 -0.41
N SER A 137 -24.12 -9.09 0.91
CA SER A 137 -25.21 -8.46 1.68
C SER A 137 -24.82 -7.15 2.36
N ALA A 138 -23.57 -6.69 2.24
CA ALA A 138 -23.07 -5.53 2.99
C ALA A 138 -23.88 -4.25 2.73
N HIS A 139 -24.37 -4.08 1.51
CA HIS A 139 -25.22 -2.96 1.09
C HIS A 139 -26.59 -2.90 1.80
N ASN A 140 -27.02 -3.99 2.45
CA ASN A 140 -28.27 -4.03 3.21
C ASN A 140 -28.14 -3.46 4.64
N TYR A 141 -26.90 -3.31 5.13
CA TYR A 141 -26.64 -2.75 6.45
C TYR A 141 -26.53 -1.22 6.39
N LYS A 142 -26.75 -0.55 7.54
CA LYS A 142 -26.68 0.91 7.65
C LYS A 142 -25.94 1.34 8.91
N GLY A 143 -25.20 2.44 8.83
CA GLY A 143 -24.48 3.04 9.96
C GLY A 143 -23.56 2.04 10.66
N ASN A 144 -23.65 1.97 11.98
CA ASN A 144 -22.80 1.12 12.83
C ASN A 144 -22.96 -0.40 12.62
N TYR A 145 -23.98 -0.83 11.85
CA TYR A 145 -24.24 -2.24 11.60
C TYR A 145 -23.56 -2.77 10.33
N ILE A 146 -22.92 -1.91 9.54
CA ILE A 146 -22.19 -2.32 8.33
C ILE A 146 -21.01 -3.21 8.76
N PRO A 147 -20.91 -4.46 8.26
CA PRO A 147 -19.75 -5.29 8.50
C PRO A 147 -18.51 -4.58 7.97
N VAL A 148 -17.52 -4.38 8.85
CA VAL A 148 -16.26 -3.74 8.47
C VAL A 148 -15.60 -4.59 7.38
N GLY A 149 -15.37 -3.97 6.22
CA GLY A 149 -14.69 -4.60 5.10
C GLY A 149 -13.18 -4.65 5.31
N PHE A 150 -12.48 -5.21 4.32
CA PHE A 150 -11.02 -5.29 4.31
C PHE A 150 -10.40 -3.94 3.91
N ASN A 151 -9.19 -3.65 4.38
CA ASN A 151 -8.51 -2.43 3.99
C ASN A 151 -8.33 -2.37 2.47
N GLN A 152 -8.88 -1.33 1.85
CA GLN A 152 -8.90 -1.17 0.41
C GLN A 152 -7.51 -0.93 -0.17
N PHE A 153 -6.55 -0.45 0.62
CA PHE A 153 -5.14 -0.40 0.23
C PHE A 153 -4.60 -1.81 -0.07
N ILE A 154 -4.93 -2.81 0.76
CA ILE A 154 -4.51 -4.21 0.58
C ILE A 154 -5.20 -4.85 -0.61
N ILE A 155 -6.50 -4.61 -0.78
CA ILE A 155 -7.23 -5.07 -1.98
C ILE A 155 -6.58 -4.47 -3.24
N GLY A 156 -6.27 -3.17 -3.22
CA GLY A 156 -5.61 -2.48 -4.31
C GLY A 156 -4.24 -3.04 -4.64
N MET A 157 -3.44 -3.33 -3.60
CA MET A 157 -2.13 -3.98 -3.71
C MET A 157 -2.22 -5.35 -4.39
N ILE A 158 -3.12 -6.21 -3.92
CA ILE A 158 -3.33 -7.55 -4.48
C ILE A 158 -3.71 -7.44 -5.96
N ARG A 159 -4.64 -6.54 -6.29
CA ARG A 159 -5.13 -6.33 -7.66
C ARG A 159 -4.10 -5.75 -8.64
N GLN A 160 -2.94 -5.28 -8.16
CA GLN A 160 -1.80 -4.95 -9.02
C GLN A 160 -0.95 -6.17 -9.40
N MET A 161 -1.06 -7.28 -8.65
CA MET A 161 -0.29 -8.51 -8.84
C MET A 161 -1.15 -9.72 -9.24
N GLY A 162 -2.48 -9.58 -9.18
CA GLY A 162 -3.43 -10.63 -9.52
C GLY A 162 -4.85 -10.26 -9.15
N ASP A 163 -5.59 -11.18 -8.55
CA ASP A 163 -7.02 -10.96 -8.26
C ASP A 163 -7.46 -11.54 -6.92
N VAL A 164 -8.65 -11.10 -6.49
CA VAL A 164 -9.34 -11.53 -5.27
C VAL A 164 -10.51 -12.43 -5.65
N TYR A 165 -10.55 -13.61 -5.05
CA TYR A 165 -11.54 -14.66 -5.34
C TYR A 165 -12.47 -14.87 -4.15
N ASP A 166 -13.71 -15.25 -4.43
CA ASP A 166 -14.72 -15.56 -3.40
C ASP A 166 -14.56 -16.97 -2.82
N GLY A 167 -13.73 -17.82 -3.42
CA GLY A 167 -13.49 -19.17 -2.95
C GLY A 167 -12.26 -19.83 -3.54
N PHE A 168 -11.70 -20.77 -2.79
CA PHE A 168 -10.51 -21.52 -3.18
C PHE A 168 -10.71 -22.34 -4.48
N ASN A 169 -11.92 -22.83 -4.72
CA ASN A 169 -12.22 -23.57 -5.96
C ASN A 169 -12.08 -22.69 -7.21
N ASP A 170 -12.34 -21.39 -7.11
CA ASP A 170 -12.20 -20.49 -8.26
C ASP A 170 -10.73 -20.17 -8.54
N ILE A 171 -9.91 -20.08 -7.48
CA ILE A 171 -8.44 -20.05 -7.60
C ILE A 171 -7.95 -21.31 -8.32
N LEU A 172 -8.40 -22.50 -7.91
CA LEU A 172 -8.00 -23.76 -8.55
C LEU A 172 -8.40 -23.82 -10.03
N LYS A 173 -9.58 -23.32 -10.39
CA LYS A 173 -10.03 -23.26 -11.79
C LYS A 173 -9.13 -22.33 -12.60
N ASP A 174 -8.82 -21.14 -12.08
CA ASP A 174 -7.99 -20.18 -12.80
C ASP A 174 -6.54 -20.66 -12.95
N LEU A 175 -5.96 -21.24 -11.90
CA LEU A 175 -4.64 -21.87 -11.96
C LEU A 175 -4.58 -22.98 -13.01
N LYS A 176 -5.63 -23.82 -13.13
CA LYS A 176 -5.69 -24.87 -14.16
C LYS A 176 -5.85 -24.33 -15.58
N LYS A 177 -6.47 -23.17 -15.75
CA LYS A 177 -6.64 -22.52 -17.05
C LYS A 177 -5.33 -21.89 -17.54
N ASN A 178 -4.59 -21.27 -16.63
CA ASN A 178 -3.39 -20.49 -16.98
C ASN A 178 -2.08 -21.31 -17.01
N ASN A 179 -2.10 -22.57 -16.53
CA ASN A 179 -0.95 -23.47 -16.52
C ASN A 179 -1.15 -24.75 -17.37
N LYS A 180 -2.07 -24.69 -18.35
CA LYS A 180 -2.17 -25.67 -19.43
C LYS A 180 -1.62 -25.07 -20.70
#